data_AF-A0A9D5PGV9-F1
#
_entry.id   AF-A0A9D5PGV9-F1
#
_cell.length_a   1.000
_cell.length_b   1.000
_cell.length_c   1.000
_cell.angle_alpha   90.00
_cell.angle_beta   90.00
_cell.angle_gamma   90.00
#
_symmetry.space_group_name_H-M   'P 1'
#
loop_
_entity.id
_entity.type
_entity.pdbx_description
1 polymer ?
#
loop_
_entity_poly.entity_id
_entity_poly.type
_entity_poly.pdbx_seq_one_letter_code
_entity_poly.pdbx_strand_id
1 'polypeptide(L)'
;MANELDEMTGPVNSAGRDINVIEKQLPVQIGVGSLIFEIALWVCGILPGLIFLFMKIGAKNYFQQLQQKIQADASQIDNYLEQRVQILQNVAPLVAKAIDLDKDVMKTVAAFRSGISPDSQRNATAAELDMAFGRLFPQVEAYPELKAHAAIADAMQQNSYLQKEITAARTLYNDTVNQWNRDIFNWPTYMIVAARAGYTTRIPFTASAEVKAKARETFF
;
A
#
# COMPACT_ATOMS: atom_id res chain seq x y z
N MET A 1 65.06 18.64 -78.40
CA MET A 1 65.18 17.93 -77.11
C MET A 1 63.78 17.47 -76.75
N ALA A 2 63.44 16.24 -77.13
CA ALA A 2 62.16 15.62 -76.81
C ALA A 2 62.33 14.82 -75.52
N ASN A 3 61.30 14.87 -74.69
CA ASN A 3 61.21 14.30 -73.36
C ASN A 3 61.38 12.76 -73.41
N GLU A 4 62.38 12.20 -72.75
CA GLU A 4 62.63 10.74 -72.64
C GLU A 4 61.92 10.13 -71.42
N LEU A 5 60.66 10.49 -71.20
CA LEU A 5 59.76 9.74 -70.33
C LEU A 5 58.67 9.15 -71.22
N ASP A 6 59.06 8.15 -72.01
CA ASP A 6 58.15 7.32 -72.78
C ASP A 6 57.50 6.31 -71.82
N GLU A 7 56.44 6.75 -71.15
CA GLU A 7 55.60 5.90 -70.29
C GLU A 7 54.56 5.10 -71.10
N MET A 8 54.56 5.20 -72.43
CA MET A 8 53.54 4.60 -73.32
C MET A 8 54.00 3.32 -74.01
N THR A 9 55.27 2.94 -73.92
CA THR A 9 55.86 1.77 -74.60
C THR A 9 56.36 0.69 -73.65
N GLY A 10 55.80 0.61 -72.44
CA GLY A 10 55.99 -0.54 -71.56
C GLY A 10 55.29 -1.79 -72.12
N PRO A 11 55.87 -3.00 -72.02
CA PRO A 11 55.16 -4.22 -72.36
C PRO A 11 53.87 -4.32 -71.52
N VAL A 12 52.73 -4.43 -72.20
CA VAL A 12 51.40 -4.53 -71.58
C VAL A 12 50.88 -5.96 -71.67
N ASN A 13 50.19 -6.42 -70.63
CA ASN A 13 49.55 -7.74 -70.62
C ASN A 13 48.35 -7.79 -71.60
N SER A 14 47.73 -8.97 -71.76
CA SER A 14 46.57 -9.19 -72.64
C SER A 14 45.32 -8.37 -72.28
N ALA A 15 45.33 -7.66 -71.15
CA ALA A 15 44.27 -6.73 -70.71
C ALA A 15 44.69 -5.26 -70.83
N GLY A 16 45.83 -4.94 -71.47
CA GLY A 16 46.29 -3.57 -71.73
C GLY A 16 46.91 -2.85 -70.52
N ARG A 17 47.35 -3.60 -69.50
CA ARG A 17 47.97 -3.05 -68.27
C ARG A 17 49.48 -3.33 -68.26
N ASP A 18 50.28 -2.38 -67.79
CA ASP A 18 51.74 -2.49 -67.71
C ASP A 18 52.16 -3.73 -66.89
N ILE A 19 53.01 -4.60 -67.46
CA ILE A 19 53.45 -5.85 -66.82
C ILE A 19 54.28 -5.61 -65.55
N ASN A 20 54.81 -4.40 -65.33
CA ASN A 20 55.54 -4.07 -64.13
C ASN A 20 54.64 -3.87 -62.90
N VAL A 21 53.31 -3.81 -63.10
CA VAL A 21 52.33 -3.72 -62.00
C VAL A 21 51.96 -5.14 -61.56
N ILE A 22 52.52 -5.55 -60.42
CA ILE A 22 52.19 -6.84 -59.78
C ILE A 22 50.72 -6.80 -59.36
N GLU A 23 49.84 -7.50 -60.08
CA GLU A 23 48.43 -7.75 -59.71
C GLU A 23 48.34 -8.73 -58.53
N LYS A 24 48.98 -8.40 -57.40
CA LYS A 24 48.86 -9.20 -56.18
C LYS A 24 47.53 -8.87 -55.53
N GLN A 25 46.47 -9.60 -55.90
CA GLN A 25 45.26 -9.66 -55.11
C GLN A 25 45.63 -10.31 -53.76
N LEU A 26 45.93 -9.50 -52.75
CA LEU A 26 46.11 -9.99 -51.40
C LEU A 26 44.73 -10.45 -50.91
N PRO A 27 44.50 -11.76 -50.70
CA PRO A 27 43.25 -12.19 -50.08
C PRO A 27 43.19 -11.50 -48.72
N VAL A 28 42.08 -10.82 -48.41
CA VAL A 28 41.86 -10.23 -47.09
C VAL A 28 41.77 -11.39 -46.10
N GLN A 29 42.90 -11.76 -45.51
CA GLN A 29 42.95 -12.78 -44.48
C GLN A 29 42.47 -12.13 -43.19
N ILE A 30 41.27 -12.50 -42.74
CA ILE A 30 40.78 -12.12 -41.43
C ILE A 30 41.68 -12.83 -40.41
N GLY A 31 42.67 -12.12 -39.90
CA GLY A 31 43.55 -12.63 -38.85
C GLY A 31 42.74 -12.87 -37.57
N VAL A 32 43.19 -13.82 -36.74
CA VAL A 32 42.57 -14.14 -35.44
C VAL A 32 42.39 -12.87 -34.56
N GLY A 33 43.30 -11.89 -34.69
CA GLY A 33 43.19 -10.61 -33.99
C GLY A 33 41.98 -9.75 -34.40
N SER A 34 41.53 -9.82 -35.66
CA SER A 34 40.34 -9.10 -36.14
C SER A 34 39.05 -9.69 -35.54
N LEU A 35 38.97 -11.02 -35.42
CA LEU A 35 37.83 -11.70 -34.80
C LEU A 35 37.74 -11.37 -33.29
N ILE A 36 38.89 -11.35 -32.59
CA ILE A 36 38.93 -10.97 -31.17
C ILE A 36 38.50 -9.51 -30.98
N PHE A 37 38.95 -8.60 -31.86
CA PHE A 37 38.57 -7.20 -31.81
C PHE A 37 37.06 -6.99 -32.05
N GLU A 38 36.48 -7.69 -33.02
CA GLU A 38 35.03 -7.64 -33.28
C GLU A 38 34.25 -8.17 -32.08
N ILE A 39 34.60 -9.35 -31.54
CA ILE A 39 33.95 -9.91 -30.34
C ILE A 39 34.05 -8.93 -29.16
N ALA A 40 35.23 -8.32 -28.94
CA ALA A 40 35.41 -7.33 -27.88
C ALA A 40 34.50 -6.10 -28.06
N LEU A 41 34.32 -5.62 -29.30
CA LEU A 41 33.43 -4.49 -29.60
C LEU A 41 31.96 -4.83 -29.30
N TRP A 42 31.50 -6.02 -29.70
CA TRP A 42 30.15 -6.49 -29.40
C TRP A 42 29.93 -6.68 -27.89
N VAL A 43 30.89 -7.30 -27.19
CA VAL A 43 30.80 -7.62 -25.76
C VAL A 43 30.95 -6.38 -24.87
N CYS A 44 31.82 -5.43 -25.20
CA CYS A 44 32.01 -4.21 -24.41
C CYS A 44 31.07 -3.06 -24.82
N GLY A 45 30.59 -3.04 -26.06
CA GLY A 45 29.71 -1.98 -26.56
C GLY A 45 28.23 -2.32 -26.47
N ILE A 46 27.80 -3.34 -27.22
CA ILE A 46 26.37 -3.64 -27.44
C ILE A 46 25.78 -4.41 -26.25
N LEU A 47 26.50 -5.41 -25.76
CA LEU A 47 26.01 -6.29 -24.69
C LEU A 47 25.64 -5.53 -23.40
N PRO A 48 26.46 -4.59 -22.87
CA PRO A 48 26.13 -3.87 -21.64
C PRO A 48 24.93 -2.92 -21.83
N GLY A 49 24.79 -2.33 -23.03
CA GLY A 49 23.65 -1.50 -23.39
C GLY A 49 22.33 -2.28 -23.42
N LEU A 50 22.34 -3.49 -23.99
CA LEU A 50 21.18 -4.38 -23.98
C LEU A 50 20.81 -4.81 -22.56
N ILE A 51 21.80 -5.21 -21.75
CA ILE A 51 21.58 -5.57 -20.34
C ILE A 51 20.92 -4.40 -19.59
N PHE A 52 21.45 -3.18 -19.75
CA PHE A 52 20.89 -1.99 -19.13
C PHE A 52 19.46 -1.69 -19.60
N LEU A 53 19.14 -1.93 -20.87
CA LEU A 53 17.78 -1.78 -21.40
C LEU A 53 16.79 -2.73 -20.71
N PHE A 54 17.15 -4.02 -20.59
CA PHE A 54 16.33 -5.01 -19.90
C PHE A 54 16.14 -4.67 -18.41
N MET A 55 17.21 -4.22 -17.73
CA MET A 55 17.13 -3.77 -16.34
C MET A 55 16.16 -2.61 -16.16
N LYS A 56 16.13 -1.65 -17.10
CA LYS A 56 15.17 -0.51 -17.05
C LYS A 56 13.72 -0.96 -17.19
N ILE A 57 13.44 -1.92 -18.07
CA ILE A 57 12.09 -2.48 -18.24
C ILE A 57 11.66 -3.18 -16.94
N GLY A 58 12.55 -3.99 -16.35
CA GLY A 58 12.32 -4.65 -15.07
C GLY A 58 12.03 -3.66 -13.94
N ALA A 59 12.85 -2.62 -13.82
CA ALA A 59 12.66 -1.55 -12.84
C ALA A 59 11.32 -0.82 -12.99
N LYS A 60 10.90 -0.52 -14.23
CA LYS A 60 9.61 0.13 -14.48
C LYS A 60 8.44 -0.77 -14.03
N ASN A 61 8.47 -2.04 -14.41
CA ASN A 61 7.43 -3.00 -14.02
C ASN A 61 7.40 -3.18 -12.50
N TYR A 62 8.56 -3.23 -11.86
CA TYR A 62 8.70 -3.29 -10.41
C TYR A 62 8.01 -2.10 -9.72
N PHE A 63 8.29 -0.86 -10.15
CA PHE A 63 7.64 0.31 -9.57
C PHE A 63 6.11 0.32 -9.82
N GLN A 64 5.65 -0.14 -10.97
CA GLN A 64 4.21 -0.27 -11.24
C GLN A 64 3.54 -1.26 -10.28
N GLN A 65 4.15 -2.43 -10.06
CA GLN A 65 3.66 -3.41 -9.09
C GLN A 65 3.68 -2.86 -7.67
N LEU A 66 4.75 -2.16 -7.28
CA LEU A 66 4.87 -1.56 -5.95
C LEU A 66 3.80 -0.47 -5.75
N GLN A 67 3.50 0.32 -6.77
CA GLN A 67 2.42 1.30 -6.73
C GLN A 67 1.04 0.65 -6.58
N GLN A 68 0.77 -0.44 -7.31
CA GLN A 68 -0.46 -1.22 -7.16
C GLN A 68 -0.56 -1.82 -5.77
N LYS A 69 0.55 -2.32 -5.20
CA LYS A 69 0.60 -2.84 -3.84
C LYS A 69 0.26 -1.76 -2.80
N ILE A 70 0.84 -0.56 -2.92
CA ILE A 70 0.50 0.56 -2.02
C ILE A 70 -0.99 0.89 -2.10
N GLN A 71 -1.57 0.87 -3.31
CA GLN A 71 -3.00 1.12 -3.48
C GLN A 71 -3.87 0.01 -2.88
N ALA A 72 -3.47 -1.25 -3.02
CA ALA A 72 -4.14 -2.39 -2.39
C ALA A 72 -4.06 -2.31 -0.86
N ASP A 73 -2.89 -2.02 -0.30
CA ASP A 73 -2.68 -1.86 1.14
C ASP A 73 -3.53 -0.69 1.69
N ALA A 74 -3.67 0.42 0.94
CA ALA A 74 -4.54 1.53 1.29
C ALA A 74 -6.02 1.15 1.29
N SER A 75 -6.48 0.48 0.22
CA SER A 75 -7.85 -0.02 0.11
C SER A 75 -8.22 -0.97 1.25
N GLN A 76 -7.27 -1.81 1.68
CA GLN A 76 -7.48 -2.70 2.82
C GLN A 76 -7.73 -1.93 4.13
N ILE A 77 -7.03 -0.83 4.36
CA ILE A 77 -7.27 0.04 5.52
C ILE A 77 -8.67 0.65 5.44
N ASP A 78 -9.08 1.13 4.27
CA ASP A 78 -10.39 1.72 4.06
C ASP A 78 -11.52 0.70 4.32
N ASN A 79 -11.37 -0.54 3.85
CA ASN A 79 -12.32 -1.62 4.11
C ASN A 79 -12.51 -1.87 5.61
N TYR A 80 -11.42 -1.92 6.40
CA TYR A 80 -11.54 -2.09 7.85
C TYR A 80 -12.15 -0.88 8.55
N LEU A 81 -11.86 0.34 8.08
CA LEU A 81 -12.48 1.55 8.58
C LEU A 81 -13.98 1.56 8.30
N GLU A 82 -14.39 1.16 7.10
CA GLU A 82 -15.80 1.03 6.72
C GLU A 82 -16.52 0.02 7.61
N GLN A 83 -15.97 -1.19 7.78
CA GLN A 83 -16.54 -2.21 8.68
C GLN A 83 -16.68 -1.70 10.11
N ARG A 84 -15.66 -0.99 10.61
CA ARG A 84 -15.70 -0.39 11.95
C ARG A 84 -16.82 0.65 12.07
N VAL A 85 -16.98 1.51 11.07
CA VAL A 85 -18.06 2.51 11.05
C VAL A 85 -19.43 1.81 11.03
N GLN A 86 -19.61 0.78 10.21
CA GLN A 86 -20.86 0.01 10.15
C GLN A 86 -21.20 -0.63 11.51
N ILE A 87 -20.22 -1.25 12.19
CA ILE A 87 -20.41 -1.80 13.54
C ILE A 87 -20.83 -0.72 14.53
N LEU A 88 -20.13 0.43 14.53
CA LEU A 88 -20.45 1.53 15.44
C LEU A 88 -21.84 2.13 15.14
N GLN A 89 -22.24 2.22 13.88
CA GLN A 89 -23.58 2.67 13.47
C GLN A 89 -24.67 1.71 13.92
N ASN A 90 -24.43 0.39 13.85
CA ASN A 90 -25.38 -0.61 14.31
C ASN A 90 -25.57 -0.60 15.84
N VAL A 91 -24.52 -0.20 16.58
CA VAL A 91 -24.50 -0.21 18.05
C VAL A 91 -24.94 1.11 18.66
N ALA A 92 -24.74 2.24 17.98
CA ALA A 92 -25.09 3.56 18.49
C ALA A 92 -26.57 3.67 18.94
N PRO A 93 -27.57 3.15 18.20
CA PRO A 93 -28.97 3.14 18.66
C PRO A 93 -29.19 2.26 19.90
N LEU A 94 -28.46 1.15 20.02
CA LEU A 94 -28.55 0.25 21.19
C LEU A 94 -28.00 0.93 22.44
N VAL A 95 -26.86 1.62 22.31
CA VAL A 95 -26.26 2.40 23.40
C VAL A 95 -27.16 3.57 23.80
N ALA A 96 -27.73 4.30 22.84
CA ALA A 96 -28.66 5.39 23.12
C ALA A 96 -29.88 4.91 23.92
N LYS A 97 -30.51 3.80 23.50
CA LYS A 97 -31.63 3.20 24.22
C LYS A 97 -31.25 2.72 25.63
N ALA A 98 -30.06 2.13 25.79
CA ALA A 98 -29.57 1.70 27.10
C ALA A 98 -29.39 2.90 28.05
N ILE A 99 -28.86 4.02 27.56
CA ILE A 99 -28.71 5.25 28.34
C ILE A 99 -30.07 5.84 28.74
N ASP A 100 -31.04 5.86 27.83
CA ASP A 100 -32.38 6.42 28.13
C ASP A 100 -33.16 5.54 29.11
N LEU A 101 -33.04 4.21 29.00
CA LEU A 101 -33.60 3.29 29.98
C LEU A 101 -32.99 3.51 31.37
N ASP A 102 -31.67 3.65 31.47
CA ASP A 102 -30.99 3.89 32.75
C ASP A 102 -31.43 5.22 33.37
N LYS A 103 -31.58 6.28 32.58
CA LYS A 103 -32.17 7.55 33.05
C LYS A 103 -33.58 7.36 33.58
N ASP A 104 -34.43 6.60 32.90
CA ASP A 104 -35.83 6.41 33.30
C ASP A 104 -35.96 5.50 34.53
N VAL A 105 -35.10 4.48 34.65
CA VAL A 105 -34.97 3.68 35.89
C VAL A 105 -34.47 4.56 37.03
N MET A 106 -33.41 5.35 36.83
CA MET A 106 -32.90 6.27 37.84
C MET A 106 -33.96 7.31 38.26
N LYS A 107 -34.73 7.87 37.32
CA LYS A 107 -35.87 8.76 37.62
C LYS A 107 -36.95 8.05 38.42
N THR A 108 -37.31 6.83 38.05
CA THR A 108 -38.34 6.03 38.73
C THR A 108 -37.90 5.72 40.16
N VAL A 109 -36.66 5.26 40.34
CA VAL A 109 -36.07 5.01 41.67
C VAL A 109 -35.97 6.30 42.48
N ALA A 110 -35.58 7.43 41.87
CA ALA A 110 -35.54 8.73 42.55
C ALA A 110 -36.94 9.21 42.96
N ALA A 111 -37.96 9.03 42.11
CA ALA A 111 -39.35 9.35 42.42
C ALA A 111 -39.85 8.50 43.60
N PHE A 112 -39.63 7.19 43.58
CA PHE A 112 -39.93 6.29 44.70
C PHE A 112 -39.18 6.67 45.99
N ARG A 113 -37.91 7.09 45.88
CA ARG A 113 -37.11 7.56 47.04
C ARG A 113 -37.54 8.93 47.56
N SER A 114 -38.07 9.80 46.71
CA SER A 114 -38.50 11.15 47.06
C SER A 114 -39.84 11.20 47.81
N GLY A 115 -40.53 10.05 47.94
CA GLY A 115 -41.77 9.94 48.73
C GLY A 115 -43.01 10.52 48.06
N ILE A 116 -42.93 10.96 46.79
CA ILE A 116 -44.09 11.45 46.04
C ILE A 116 -44.83 10.25 45.43
N SER A 117 -45.63 9.58 46.26
CA SER A 117 -46.79 8.82 45.78
C SER A 117 -48.01 9.72 45.93
N PRO A 118 -48.72 10.10 44.86
CA PRO A 118 -49.98 10.83 45.00
C PRO A 118 -51.01 9.87 45.61
N ASP A 119 -51.32 10.14 46.87
CA ASP A 119 -52.40 9.65 47.72
C ASP A 119 -53.06 8.29 47.45
N SER A 120 -53.06 7.50 48.54
CA SER A 120 -54.05 6.46 48.89
C SER A 120 -54.06 5.15 48.08
N GLN A 121 -53.02 4.32 48.23
CA GLN A 121 -53.17 2.84 48.27
C GLN A 121 -51.86 2.15 48.67
N ARG A 122 -51.49 2.26 49.95
CA ARG A 122 -50.24 1.69 50.51
C ARG A 122 -50.20 0.14 50.51
N ASN A 123 -51.30 -0.53 50.18
CA ASN A 123 -51.41 -2.00 50.16
C ASN A 123 -51.54 -2.60 48.75
N ALA A 124 -51.81 -1.81 47.70
CA ALA A 124 -51.88 -2.32 46.33
C ALA A 124 -50.49 -2.36 45.67
N THR A 125 -49.63 -1.40 46.01
CA THR A 125 -48.28 -1.26 45.44
C THR A 125 -47.33 -2.38 45.85
N ALA A 126 -47.51 -2.98 47.04
CA ALA A 126 -46.72 -4.13 47.49
C ALA A 126 -47.07 -5.41 46.71
N ALA A 127 -48.36 -5.64 46.40
CA ALA A 127 -48.81 -6.77 45.60
C ALA A 127 -48.46 -6.62 44.11
N GLU A 128 -48.43 -5.40 43.58
CA GLU A 128 -47.91 -5.11 42.23
C GLU A 128 -46.38 -5.24 42.14
N LEU A 129 -45.65 -4.87 43.19
CA LEU A 129 -44.20 -5.11 43.30
C LEU A 129 -43.89 -6.60 43.33
N ASP A 130 -44.61 -7.40 44.12
CA ASP A 130 -44.43 -8.87 44.15
C ASP A 130 -44.85 -9.55 42.84
N MET A 131 -45.86 -9.03 42.12
CA MET A 131 -46.19 -9.49 40.76
C MET A 131 -45.15 -9.05 39.72
N ALA A 132 -44.54 -7.86 39.85
CA ALA A 132 -43.44 -7.40 39.01
C ALA A 132 -42.16 -8.22 39.26
N PHE A 133 -41.89 -8.62 40.51
CA PHE A 133 -40.82 -9.55 40.88
C PHE A 133 -41.11 -11.01 40.48
N GLY A 134 -42.38 -11.44 40.48
CA GLY A 134 -42.78 -12.76 39.98
C GLY A 134 -42.69 -12.91 38.46
N ARG A 135 -42.79 -11.80 37.72
CA ARG A 135 -42.51 -11.73 36.27
C ARG A 135 -41.02 -11.64 35.93
N LEU A 136 -40.16 -11.46 36.94
CA LEU A 136 -38.71 -11.35 36.76
C LEU A 136 -37.98 -12.68 36.52
N PHE A 137 -38.67 -13.81 36.70
CA PHE A 137 -38.17 -15.14 36.37
C PHE A 137 -39.19 -15.91 35.53
N PRO A 138 -39.35 -15.54 34.25
CA PRO A 138 -39.08 -16.54 33.22
C PRO A 138 -38.47 -15.95 31.93
N GLN A 139 -37.48 -16.68 31.41
CA GLN A 139 -36.97 -16.65 30.03
C GLN A 139 -36.11 -15.44 29.67
N VAL A 140 -34.83 -15.73 29.44
CA VAL A 140 -33.78 -14.92 28.80
C VAL A 140 -34.22 -14.34 27.43
N GLU A 141 -35.39 -14.73 26.92
CA GLU A 141 -36.02 -14.16 25.72
C GLU A 141 -36.78 -12.86 25.97
N ALA A 142 -37.31 -12.64 27.17
CA ALA A 142 -38.16 -11.51 27.57
C ALA A 142 -37.41 -10.28 28.12
N TYR A 143 -36.07 -10.34 28.15
CA TYR A 143 -35.20 -9.23 28.59
C TYR A 143 -34.43 -8.61 27.42
N PRO A 144 -35.03 -7.66 26.67
CA PRO A 144 -34.35 -6.89 25.64
C PRO A 144 -33.07 -6.21 26.14
N GLU A 145 -32.99 -5.85 27.42
CA GLU A 145 -31.82 -5.18 28.01
C GLU A 145 -30.61 -6.12 28.11
N LEU A 146 -30.78 -7.35 28.56
CA LEU A 146 -29.69 -8.34 28.62
C LEU A 146 -29.17 -8.67 27.20
N LYS A 147 -30.08 -8.77 26.22
CA LYS A 147 -29.72 -8.95 24.80
C LYS A 147 -29.00 -7.73 24.23
N ALA A 148 -29.43 -6.52 24.56
CA ALA A 148 -28.79 -5.28 24.12
C ALA A 148 -27.38 -5.12 24.73
N HIS A 149 -27.20 -5.41 26.02
CA HIS A 149 -25.89 -5.38 26.67
C HIS A 149 -24.92 -6.40 26.07
N ALA A 150 -25.39 -7.62 25.78
CA ALA A 150 -24.58 -8.64 25.10
C ALA A 150 -24.19 -8.19 23.67
N ALA A 151 -25.11 -7.62 22.90
CA ALA A 151 -24.83 -7.11 21.56
C ALA A 151 -23.86 -5.91 21.57
N ILE A 152 -23.98 -5.01 22.54
CA ILE A 152 -23.03 -3.90 22.75
C ILE A 152 -21.65 -4.44 23.11
N ALA A 153 -21.57 -5.41 24.02
CA ALA A 153 -20.30 -6.01 24.44
C ALA A 153 -19.60 -6.74 23.28
N ASP A 154 -20.34 -7.54 22.51
CA ASP A 154 -19.83 -8.23 21.31
C ASP A 154 -19.30 -7.21 20.29
N ALA A 155 -20.06 -6.16 20.00
CA ALA A 155 -19.60 -5.15 19.06
C ALA A 155 -18.38 -4.35 19.54
N MET A 156 -18.23 -4.12 20.86
CA MET A 156 -17.01 -3.55 21.43
C MET A 156 -15.82 -4.49 21.27
N GLN A 157 -16.02 -5.80 21.44
CA GLN A 157 -15.00 -6.81 21.17
C GLN A 157 -14.60 -6.83 19.69
N GLN A 158 -15.56 -6.80 18.77
CA GLN A 158 -15.31 -6.72 17.32
C GLN A 158 -14.58 -5.43 16.94
N ASN A 159 -14.97 -4.28 17.51
CA ASN A 159 -14.29 -3.00 17.30
C ASN A 159 -12.84 -3.02 17.82
N SER A 160 -12.57 -3.66 18.96
CA SER A 160 -11.21 -3.86 19.48
C SER A 160 -10.38 -4.76 18.55
N TYR A 161 -10.98 -5.82 18.02
CA TYR A 161 -10.35 -6.68 17.02
C TYR A 161 -10.02 -5.91 15.73
N LEU A 162 -10.98 -5.18 15.17
CA LEU A 162 -10.75 -4.33 13.99
C LEU A 162 -9.68 -3.26 14.23
N GLN A 163 -9.59 -2.70 15.42
CA GLN A 163 -8.53 -1.74 15.74
C GLN A 163 -7.13 -2.38 15.64
N LYS A 164 -6.97 -3.66 16.01
CA LYS A 164 -5.72 -4.40 15.83
C LYS A 164 -5.44 -4.65 14.33
N GLU A 165 -6.45 -5.06 13.57
CA GLU A 165 -6.34 -5.28 12.12
C GLU A 165 -5.99 -4.00 11.35
N ILE A 166 -6.64 -2.86 11.68
CA ILE A 166 -6.30 -1.55 11.13
C ILE A 166 -4.85 -1.18 11.44
N THR A 167 -4.38 -1.47 12.65
CA THR A 167 -3.00 -1.19 13.06
C THR A 167 -2.02 -2.05 12.26
N ALA A 168 -2.30 -3.34 12.09
CA ALA A 168 -1.50 -4.24 11.26
C ALA A 168 -1.47 -3.82 9.80
N ALA A 169 -2.62 -3.46 9.23
CA ALA A 169 -2.74 -2.97 7.85
C ALA A 169 -1.96 -1.66 7.64
N ARG A 170 -1.98 -0.74 8.62
CA ARG A 170 -1.16 0.48 8.59
C ARG A 170 0.33 0.19 8.63
N THR A 171 0.77 -0.78 9.42
CA THR A 171 2.18 -1.21 9.42
C THR A 171 2.58 -1.73 8.05
N LEU A 172 1.77 -2.62 7.45
CA LEU A 172 2.03 -3.17 6.12
C LEU A 172 2.10 -2.07 5.05
N TYR A 173 1.15 -1.13 5.04
CA TYR A 173 1.18 0.02 4.15
C TYR A 173 2.46 0.85 4.33
N ASN A 174 2.82 1.14 5.59
CA ASN A 174 4.02 1.91 5.91
C ASN A 174 5.30 1.20 5.44
N ASP A 175 5.38 -0.12 5.57
CA ASP A 175 6.50 -0.92 5.08
C ASP A 175 6.61 -0.83 3.55
N THR A 176 5.49 -0.96 2.83
CA THR A 176 5.46 -0.80 1.37
C THR A 176 5.84 0.63 0.94
N VAL A 177 5.37 1.66 1.66
CA VAL A 177 5.76 3.06 1.41
C VAL A 177 7.25 3.30 1.69
N ASN A 178 7.79 2.70 2.76
CA ASN A 178 9.21 2.78 3.07
C ASN A 178 10.07 2.08 2.01
N GLN A 179 9.61 0.94 1.49
CA GLN A 179 10.24 0.26 0.36
C GLN A 179 10.24 1.17 -0.87
N TRP A 180 9.09 1.75 -1.24
CA TRP A 180 8.99 2.71 -2.35
C TRP A 180 9.95 3.89 -2.19
N ASN A 181 9.97 4.51 -1.00
CA ASN A 181 10.84 5.64 -0.71
C ASN A 181 12.32 5.27 -0.82
N ARG A 182 12.71 4.09 -0.36
CA ARG A 182 14.08 3.59 -0.46
C ARG A 182 14.48 3.31 -1.91
N ASP A 183 13.61 2.63 -2.65
CA ASP A 183 13.92 2.15 -4.00
C ASP A 183 14.03 3.29 -5.01
N ILE A 184 13.30 4.39 -4.82
CA ILE A 184 13.46 5.62 -5.62
C ILE A 184 14.89 6.14 -5.58
N PHE A 185 15.57 6.03 -4.44
CA PHE A 185 16.95 6.51 -4.27
C PHE A 185 18.00 5.41 -4.51
N ASN A 186 17.59 4.22 -4.95
CA ASN A 186 18.53 3.12 -5.15
C ASN A 186 19.29 3.26 -6.48
N TRP A 187 20.59 3.51 -6.40
CA TRP A 187 21.47 3.67 -7.55
C TRP A 187 21.92 2.30 -8.13
N PRO A 188 22.12 2.15 -9.45
CA PRO A 188 21.90 3.12 -10.53
C PRO A 188 20.53 3.04 -11.20
N THR A 189 20.05 1.82 -11.46
CA THR A 189 18.93 1.60 -12.40
C THR A 189 17.61 2.17 -11.87
N TYR A 190 17.29 1.96 -10.60
CA TYR A 190 16.02 2.41 -10.03
C TYR A 190 15.94 3.93 -9.93
N MET A 191 17.02 4.58 -9.47
CA MET A 191 17.11 6.04 -9.42
C MET A 191 16.96 6.68 -10.81
N ILE A 192 17.59 6.13 -11.86
CA ILE A 192 17.47 6.65 -13.23
C ILE A 192 16.03 6.52 -13.74
N VAL A 193 15.38 5.38 -13.50
CA VAL A 193 14.00 5.14 -13.92
C VAL A 193 13.03 6.03 -13.15
N ALA A 194 13.20 6.14 -11.83
CA ALA A 194 12.39 6.98 -10.96
C ALA A 194 12.50 8.46 -11.34
N ALA A 195 13.72 8.97 -11.56
CA ALA A 195 13.95 10.34 -11.99
C ALA A 195 13.30 10.64 -13.35
N ARG A 196 13.44 9.73 -14.32
CA ARG A 196 12.82 9.89 -15.65
C ARG A 196 11.29 9.82 -15.61
N ALA A 197 10.73 9.04 -14.68
CA ALA A 197 9.29 8.91 -14.50
C ALA A 197 8.69 9.98 -13.57
N GLY A 198 9.52 10.82 -12.93
CA GLY A 198 9.07 11.83 -11.98
C GLY A 198 8.52 11.25 -10.67
N TYR A 199 8.99 10.08 -10.24
CA TYR A 199 8.54 9.46 -8.99
C TYR A 199 9.11 10.19 -7.78
N THR A 200 8.23 10.54 -6.84
CA THR A 200 8.58 11.20 -5.58
C THR A 200 8.30 10.29 -4.40
N THR A 201 8.92 10.62 -3.26
CA THR A 201 8.65 9.97 -1.98
C THR A 201 7.18 10.16 -1.59
N ARG A 202 6.64 9.16 -0.88
CA ARG A 202 5.29 9.16 -0.33
C ARG A 202 5.36 9.31 1.19
N ILE A 203 4.32 9.93 1.75
CA ILE A 203 4.20 10.14 3.19
C ILE A 203 3.58 8.89 3.82
N PRO A 204 4.23 8.25 4.81
CA PRO A 204 3.65 7.12 5.53
C PRO A 204 2.49 7.57 6.44
N PHE A 205 1.65 6.63 6.87
CA PHE A 205 0.66 6.87 7.92
C PHE A 205 1.38 7.24 9.22
N THR A 206 1.07 8.43 9.72
CA THR A 206 1.53 8.92 11.03
C THR A 206 0.35 9.45 11.83
N ALA A 207 0.48 9.51 13.16
CA ALA A 207 -0.52 10.15 14.00
C ALA A 207 -0.68 11.62 13.60
N SER A 208 -1.94 12.09 13.56
CA SER A 208 -2.26 13.48 13.24
C SER A 208 -1.57 14.44 14.23
N ALA A 209 -1.30 15.66 13.78
CA ALA A 209 -0.70 16.69 14.63
C ALA A 209 -1.53 16.93 15.89
N GLU A 210 -2.86 16.90 15.76
CA GLU A 210 -3.80 17.05 16.87
C GLU A 210 -3.67 15.94 17.92
N VAL A 211 -3.58 14.66 17.48
CA VAL A 211 -3.41 13.53 18.40
C VAL A 211 -2.07 13.62 19.13
N LYS A 212 -1.01 14.04 18.45
CA LYS A 212 0.31 14.26 19.06
C LYS A 212 0.28 15.41 20.07
N ALA A 213 -0.48 16.47 19.79
CA ALA A 213 -0.65 17.61 20.71
C ALA A 213 -1.42 17.20 21.98
N LYS A 214 -2.57 16.53 21.83
CA LYS A 214 -3.37 16.00 22.95
C LYS A 214 -2.59 15.03 23.84
N ALA A 215 -1.74 14.18 23.23
CA ALA A 215 -0.86 13.30 23.97
C ALA A 215 0.20 14.08 24.75
N ARG A 216 0.72 15.19 24.20
CA ARG A 216 1.65 16.05 24.95
C ARG A 216 0.96 16.68 26.14
N GLU A 217 -0.18 17.33 25.95
CA GLU A 217 -0.94 17.99 27.02
C GLU A 217 -1.33 17.04 28.17
N THR A 218 -1.66 15.79 27.85
CA THR A 218 -2.09 14.81 28.87
C THR A 218 -0.92 14.22 29.67
N PHE A 219 0.25 14.06 29.05
CA PHE A 219 1.34 13.25 29.61
C PHE A 219 2.64 14.01 29.92
N PHE A 220 2.80 15.25 29.45
CA PHE A 220 4.01 16.06 29.58
C PHE A 220 3.68 17.50 29.98
#